data_AF-A0A9P7FG48-F1
#
_entry.id   AF-A0A9P7FG48-F1
#
_cell.length_a   1.000
_cell.length_b   1.000
_cell.length_c   1.000
_cell.angle_alpha   90.00
_cell.angle_beta   90.00
_cell.angle_gamma   90.00
#
_symmetry.space_group_name_H-M   'P 1'
#
loop_
_entity.id
_entity.type
_entity.pdbx_description
1 polymer ?
#
loop_
_entity_poly.entity_id
_entity_poly.type
_entity_poly.pdbx_seq_one_letter_code
_entity_poly.pdbx_strand_id
1 'polypeptide(L)'
;ISDTVAGPKVMDFITQCISKKKQLTVEIIDDAYHDRLKVLPGMTIRESFESKVERELNHARDDSGQYMQKNLKDNNNVKQMVTAGSKGSYINISQMSVCVRQQSIEGCHIPFGFCHRTLP
;
A
#
# COMPACT_ATOMS: atom_id res chain seq x y z
N ILE A 1 -15.56 -13.38 -10.64
CA ILE A 1 -14.20 -13.09 -11.16
C ILE A 1 -14.19 -11.84 -12.04
N SER A 2 -15.15 -11.67 -12.96
CA SER A 2 -15.28 -10.44 -13.78
C SER A 2 -15.30 -9.14 -12.97
N ASP A 3 -16.06 -9.11 -11.87
CA ASP A 3 -16.30 -7.89 -11.08
C ASP A 3 -15.09 -7.38 -10.27
N THR A 4 -14.01 -8.15 -10.24
CA THR A 4 -12.76 -7.88 -9.52
C THR A 4 -11.59 -7.60 -10.46
N VAL A 5 -11.80 -7.66 -11.77
CA VAL A 5 -10.77 -7.37 -12.78
C VAL A 5 -10.94 -5.93 -13.25
N ALA A 6 -9.95 -5.10 -12.95
CA ALA A 6 -9.91 -3.73 -13.44
C ALA A 6 -9.45 -3.70 -14.92
N GLY A 7 -9.89 -2.69 -15.67
CA GLY A 7 -9.48 -2.53 -17.07
C GLY A 7 -7.97 -2.31 -17.23
N PRO A 8 -7.39 -2.60 -18.40
CA PRO A 8 -5.93 -2.55 -18.63
C PRO A 8 -5.34 -1.17 -18.30
N LYS A 9 -6.00 -0.09 -18.71
CA LYS A 9 -5.59 1.29 -18.38
C LYS A 9 -5.52 1.57 -16.88
N VAL A 10 -6.39 0.92 -16.10
CA VAL A 10 -6.44 1.08 -14.65
C VAL A 10 -5.28 0.34 -14.00
N MET A 11 -5.02 -0.89 -14.47
CA MET A 11 -3.88 -1.69 -14.02
C MET A 11 -2.56 -1.00 -14.34
N ASP A 12 -2.39 -0.45 -15.55
CA ASP A 12 -1.18 0.29 -15.93
C ASP A 12 -0.92 1.48 -14.99
N PHE A 13 -1.95 2.26 -14.68
CA PHE A 13 -1.84 3.37 -13.74
C PHE A 13 -1.46 2.90 -12.33
N ILE A 14 -2.09 1.82 -11.84
CA ILE A 14 -1.78 1.23 -10.53
C ILE A 14 -0.32 0.78 -10.49
N THR A 15 0.15 0.06 -11.51
CA THR A 15 1.54 -0.41 -11.59
C THR A 15 2.52 0.75 -11.61
N GLN A 16 2.22 1.83 -12.35
CA GLN A 16 3.02 3.06 -12.34
C GLN A 16 3.05 3.73 -10.96
N CYS A 17 1.89 3.82 -10.28
CA CYS A 17 1.79 4.39 -8.94
C CYS A 17 2.65 3.62 -7.93
N ILE A 18 2.54 2.28 -7.94
CA ILE A 18 3.35 1.39 -7.10
C ILE A 18 4.84 1.53 -7.43
N SER A 19 5.21 1.59 -8.72
CA SER A 19 6.61 1.76 -9.13
C SER A 19 7.20 3.08 -8.65
N LYS A 20 6.44 4.19 -8.76
CA LYS A 20 6.87 5.51 -8.28
C LYS A 20 7.07 5.50 -6.76
N LYS A 21 6.14 4.89 -6.02
CA LYS A 21 6.22 4.80 -4.55
C LYS A 21 7.36 3.88 -4.10
N LYS A 22 7.65 2.82 -4.83
CA LYS A 22 8.83 1.97 -4.62
C LYS A 22 10.14 2.75 -4.80
N GLN A 23 10.23 3.63 -5.80
CA GLN A 23 11.40 4.50 -5.98
C GLN A 23 11.60 5.44 -4.77
N LEU A 24 10.52 6.06 -4.28
CA LEU A 24 10.58 6.88 -3.07
C LEU A 24 11.05 6.09 -1.83
N THR A 25 10.63 4.83 -1.69
CA THR A 25 11.14 3.96 -0.60
C THR A 25 12.64 3.71 -0.73
N VAL A 26 13.16 3.53 -1.94
CA VAL A 26 14.60 3.38 -2.19
C VAL A 26 15.36 4.66 -1.82
N GLU A 27 14.81 5.84 -2.12
CA GLU A 27 15.38 7.12 -1.71
C GLU A 27 15.44 7.25 -0.17
N ILE A 28 14.38 6.85 0.54
CA ILE A 28 14.34 6.84 2.01
C ILE A 28 15.39 5.87 2.59
N ILE A 29 15.61 4.72 1.93
CA ILE A 29 16.66 3.78 2.30
C ILE A 29 18.04 4.41 2.11
N ASP A 30 18.27 5.07 0.98
CA ASP A 30 19.54 5.76 0.70
C ASP A 30 19.83 6.88 1.71
N ASP A 31 18.82 7.66 2.07
CA ASP A 31 18.93 8.69 3.10
C ASP A 31 19.20 8.10 4.49
N ALA A 32 18.68 6.92 4.79
CA ALA A 32 19.00 6.20 6.03
C ALA A 32 20.44 5.67 6.03
N TYR A 33 20.94 5.19 4.89
CA TYR A 33 22.34 4.74 4.75
C TYR A 33 23.36 5.87 4.89
N HIS A 34 23.02 7.07 4.44
CA HIS A 34 23.89 8.25 4.49
C HIS A 34 23.65 9.13 5.73
N ASP A 35 22.94 8.65 6.75
CA ASP A 35 22.59 9.40 7.97
C ASP A 35 21.89 10.75 7.71
N ARG A 36 21.21 10.90 6.57
CA ARG A 36 20.42 12.10 6.20
C ARG A 36 19.00 12.05 6.75
N LEU A 37 18.58 10.90 7.27
CA LEU A 37 17.22 10.69 7.76
C LEU A 37 16.96 11.40 9.09
N LYS A 38 16.06 12.39 9.07
CA LYS A 38 15.60 13.06 10.30
C LYS A 38 14.69 12.16 11.14
N VAL A 39 14.97 12.09 12.44
CA VAL A 39 14.13 11.41 13.44
C VAL A 39 12.82 12.16 13.66
N LEU A 40 11.75 11.41 13.90
CA LEU A 40 10.48 11.94 14.37
C LEU A 40 10.52 12.10 15.89
N PRO A 41 9.81 13.10 16.46
CA PRO A 41 9.82 13.33 17.90
C PRO A 41 9.27 12.11 18.64
N GLY A 42 10.01 11.62 19.64
CA GLY A 42 9.62 10.46 20.45
C GLY A 42 9.89 9.10 19.80
N MET A 43 10.60 9.04 18.66
CA MET A 43 10.95 7.81 17.97
C MET A 43 12.46 7.69 17.76
N THR A 44 12.96 6.46 17.74
CA THR A 44 14.33 6.15 17.30
C THR A 44 14.49 6.36 15.79
N ILE A 45 15.74 6.39 15.30
CA ILE A 45 16.03 6.47 13.84
C ILE A 45 15.36 5.31 13.08
N ARG A 46 15.41 4.09 13.64
CA ARG A 46 14.79 2.91 13.03
C ARG A 46 13.27 3.00 13.00
N GLU A 47 12.64 3.39 14.12
CA GLU A 47 11.18 3.57 14.15
C GLU A 47 10.74 4.71 13.23
N SER A 48 11.52 5.79 13.15
CA SER A 48 11.25 6.91 12.23
C SER A 48 11.36 6.47 10.77
N PHE A 49 12.32 5.59 10.45
CA PHE A 49 12.45 4.99 9.13
C PHE A 49 11.23 4.11 8.80
N GLU A 50 10.91 3.16 9.67
CA GLU A 50 9.77 2.25 9.49
C GLU A 50 8.46 3.02 9.34
N SER A 51 8.22 4.02 10.18
CA SER A 51 7.02 4.87 10.12
C SER A 51 6.91 5.62 8.78
N LYS A 52 8.03 6.14 8.25
CA LYS A 52 8.04 6.82 6.94
C LYS A 52 7.76 5.85 5.80
N VAL A 53 8.41 4.69 5.79
CA VAL A 53 8.20 3.66 4.76
C VAL A 53 6.76 3.15 4.80
N GLU A 54 6.24 2.82 5.98
CA GLU A 54 4.86 2.38 6.15
C GLU A 54 3.87 3.43 5.63
N ARG A 55 4.09 4.70 5.97
CA ARG A 55 3.25 5.81 5.50
C ARG A 55 3.23 5.90 3.98
N GLU A 56 4.39 5.82 3.32
CA GLU A 56 4.44 5.89 1.86
C GLU A 56 3.77 4.69 1.18
N LEU A 57 3.95 3.48 1.72
CA LEU A 57 3.28 2.27 1.22
C LEU A 57 1.77 2.32 1.41
N ASN A 58 1.29 2.79 2.56
CA ASN A 58 -0.14 3.00 2.80
C ASN A 58 -0.71 4.06 1.85
N HIS A 59 0.02 5.15 1.59
CA HIS A 59 -0.40 6.18 0.64
C HIS A 59 -0.47 5.64 -0.80
N ALA A 60 0.50 4.83 -1.22
CA ALA A 60 0.49 4.18 -2.53
C ALA A 60 -0.78 3.34 -2.76
N ARG A 61 -1.18 2.62 -1.72
CA ARG A 61 -2.38 1.80 -1.70
C ARG A 61 -3.65 2.65 -1.78
N ASP A 62 -3.73 3.71 -0.99
CA ASP A 62 -4.92 4.56 -0.94
C ASP A 62 -5.13 5.29 -2.27
N ASP A 63 -4.06 5.82 -2.88
CA ASP A 63 -4.10 6.44 -4.22
C ASP A 63 -4.60 5.45 -5.29
N SER A 64 -4.02 4.25 -5.29
CA SER A 64 -4.38 3.19 -6.23
C SER A 64 -5.83 2.71 -6.04
N GLY A 65 -6.28 2.58 -4.79
CA GLY A 65 -7.64 2.22 -4.44
C GLY A 65 -8.67 3.28 -4.84
N GLN A 66 -8.38 4.57 -4.60
CA GLN A 66 -9.25 5.67 -5.02
C GLN A 66 -9.35 5.76 -6.55
N TYR A 67 -8.24 5.58 -7.25
CA TYR A 67 -8.25 5.59 -8.72
C TYR A 67 -9.09 4.43 -9.27
N MET A 68 -8.95 3.24 -8.69
CA MET A 68 -9.74 2.07 -9.06
C MET A 68 -11.24 2.28 -8.81
N GLN A 69 -11.63 2.84 -7.65
CA GLN A 69 -13.02 3.15 -7.33
C GLN A 69 -13.67 4.10 -8.34
N LYS A 70 -12.93 5.14 -8.77
CA LYS A 70 -13.40 6.11 -9.78
C LYS A 70 -13.59 5.47 -11.16
N ASN A 71 -12.79 4.46 -11.48
CA ASN A 71 -12.80 3.80 -12.79
C ASN A 71 -13.69 2.54 -12.85
N LEU A 72 -14.19 2.06 -11.71
CA LEU A 72 -15.19 1.00 -11.68
C LEU A 72 -16.54 1.50 -12.21
N LYS A 73 -17.12 0.73 -13.12
CA LYS A 73 -18.49 0.97 -13.64
C LYS A 73 -19.51 0.90 -12.50
N ASP A 74 -20.52 1.75 -12.55
CA ASP A 74 -21.62 1.77 -11.56
C ASP A 74 -22.49 0.50 -11.61
N ASN A 75 -22.46 -0.22 -12.73
CA ASN A 75 -23.11 -1.52 -12.87
C ASN A 75 -22.28 -2.69 -12.31
N ASN A 76 -21.18 -2.42 -11.60
CA ASN A 76 -20.39 -3.49 -10.98
C ASN A 76 -21.08 -3.95 -9.69
N ASN A 77 -21.38 -5.25 -9.57
CA ASN A 77 -22.11 -5.80 -8.42
C ASN A 77 -21.41 -5.49 -7.08
N VAL A 78 -20.08 -5.57 -7.06
CA VAL A 78 -19.28 -5.29 -5.86
C VAL A 78 -19.34 -3.80 -5.50
N LYS A 79 -19.36 -2.90 -6.49
CA LYS A 79 -19.49 -1.45 -6.24
C LYS A 79 -20.87 -1.13 -5.67
N GLN A 80 -21.93 -1.70 -6.26
CA GLN A 80 -23.31 -1.51 -5.79
C GLN A 80 -23.50 -1.99 -4.35
N MET A 81 -22.95 -3.15 -4.01
CA MET A 81 -23.04 -3.71 -2.66
C MET A 81 -22.40 -2.81 -1.59
N VAL A 82 -21.26 -2.19 -1.93
CA VAL A 82 -20.57 -1.23 -1.06
C VAL A 82 -21.31 0.11 -1.01
N THR A 83 -21.79 0.62 -2.14
CA THR A 83 -22.55 1.88 -2.20
C THR A 83 -23.89 1.79 -1.48
N ALA A 84 -24.57 0.64 -1.57
CA ALA A 84 -25.82 0.36 -0.85
C ALA A 84 -25.59 0.10 0.65
N GLY A 85 -24.34 -0.04 1.10
CA GLY A 85 -24.00 -0.35 2.49
C GLY A 85 -24.41 -1.76 2.94
N SER A 86 -24.72 -2.65 2.00
CA SER A 86 -25.20 -3.99 2.31
C SER A 86 -24.08 -4.89 2.84
N LYS A 87 -22.93 -4.91 2.15
CA LYS A 87 -21.77 -5.72 2.58
C LYS A 87 -20.47 -5.26 1.91
N GLY A 88 -19.39 -5.35 2.67
CA GLY A 88 -18.06 -4.97 2.20
C GLY A 88 -17.81 -3.46 2.25
N SER A 89 -16.55 -3.11 2.06
CA SER A 89 -16.05 -1.74 2.09
C SER A 89 -15.14 -1.49 0.90
N TYR A 90 -14.81 -0.22 0.64
CA TYR A 90 -13.85 0.16 -0.39
C TYR A 90 -12.49 -0.52 -0.22
N ILE A 91 -12.10 -0.81 1.03
CA ILE A 91 -10.88 -1.55 1.36
C ILE A 91 -10.91 -2.95 0.76
N ASN A 92 -12.05 -3.65 0.80
CA ASN A 92 -12.17 -5.00 0.27
C ASN A 92 -11.99 -5.01 -1.25
N ILE A 93 -12.60 -4.05 -1.94
CA ILE A 93 -12.48 -3.90 -3.40
C ILE A 93 -11.03 -3.66 -3.81
N SER A 94 -10.36 -2.72 -3.14
CA SER A 94 -8.96 -2.38 -3.38
C SER A 94 -8.02 -3.58 -3.14
N GLN A 95 -8.23 -4.32 -2.05
CA GLN A 95 -7.42 -5.50 -1.72
C GLN A 95 -7.60 -6.66 -2.71
N MET A 96 -8.82 -6.84 -3.23
CA MET A 96 -9.12 -7.91 -4.19
C MET A 96 -8.63 -7.61 -5.61
N SER A 97 -8.51 -6.33 -5.98
CA SER A 97 -8.34 -5.93 -7.39
C SER A 97 -7.03 -5.21 -7.69
N VAL A 98 -6.38 -4.61 -6.69
CA VAL A 98 -5.21 -3.73 -6.87
C VAL A 98 -3.97 -4.37 -6.24
N CYS A 99 -3.87 -4.29 -4.92
CA CYS A 99 -2.73 -4.78 -4.17
C CYS A 99 -3.15 -5.08 -2.73
N VAL A 100 -2.62 -6.18 -2.19
CA VAL A 100 -2.81 -6.52 -0.78
C VAL A 100 -1.97 -5.56 0.06
N ARG A 101 -2.54 -5.12 1.21
CA ARG A 101 -1.85 -4.22 2.14
C ARG A 101 -0.54 -4.85 2.62
N GLN A 102 0.44 -4.00 2.90
CA GLN A 102 1.58 -4.36 3.74
C GLN A 102 1.11 -5.14 4.97
N GLN A 103 1.75 -6.28 5.24
CA GLN A 103 1.48 -7.07 6.43
C GLN A 103 2.34 -6.53 7.57
N SER A 104 1.69 -6.14 8.66
CA SER A 104 2.31 -5.65 9.90
C SER A 104 2.05 -6.62 11.04
N ILE A 105 3.07 -6.91 11.84
CA ILE A 105 2.96 -7.71 13.07
C ILE A 105 3.29 -6.77 14.24
N GLU A 106 2.37 -6.65 15.20
CA GLU A 106 2.51 -5.76 16.37
C GLU A 106 2.77 -4.27 16.04
N GLY A 107 2.27 -3.80 14.89
CA GLY A 107 2.48 -2.41 14.44
C GLY A 107 3.83 -2.15 13.79
N CYS A 108 4.66 -3.18 13.63
CA CYS A 108 5.94 -3.13 12.93
C CYS A 108 5.89 -3.96 11.63
N HIS A 109 6.85 -3.69 10.74
CA HIS A 109 7.10 -4.56 9.59
C HIS A 109 7.54 -5.97 10.06
N ILE A 110 7.49 -6.97 9.17
CA ILE A 110 7.77 -8.37 9.52
C ILE A 110 9.14 -8.46 10.21
N PRO A 111 9.21 -8.93 11.47
CA PRO A 111 10.46 -8.97 12.22
C PRO A 111 11.43 -9.97 11.60
N PHE A 112 12.72 -9.76 11.83
CA PHE A 112 13.76 -10.70 11.39
C PHE A 112 13.71 -11.99 12.22
N GLY A 113 13.08 -13.03 11.66
CA GLY A 113 13.05 -14.38 12.26
C GLY A 113 14.36 -15.16 12.11
N PHE A 114 15.26 -14.71 11.22
CA PHE A 114 16.61 -15.25 11.02
C PHE A 114 17.66 -14.13 11.19
N CYS A 115 18.95 -14.49 11.30
CA CYS A 115 20.04 -13.51 11.40
C CYS A 115 19.96 -12.47 10.28
N HIS A 116 19.54 -11.25 10.61
CA HIS A 116 19.38 -10.09 9.72
C HIS A 116 18.44 -10.29 8.51
N ARG A 117 17.49 -11.24 8.55
CA ARG A 117 16.54 -11.45 7.44
C ARG A 117 15.21 -12.06 7.90
N THR A 118 14.15 -11.85 7.12
CA THR A 118 12.79 -12.31 7.43
C THR A 118 12.52 -13.78 7.05
N LEU A 119 13.16 -14.28 5.98
CA LEU A 119 12.97 -15.64 5.46
C LEU A 119 14.33 -16.30 5.12
N PRO A 120 14.43 -17.65 5.12
CA PRO A 120 15.68 -18.39 4.94
C PRO A 120 16.24 -18.35 3.53
#